data_AF-A0A7S2UMS8-F1
#
_entry.id   AF-A0A7S2UMS8-F1
#
_cell.length_a   1.000
_cell.length_b   1.000
_cell.length_c   1.000
_cell.angle_alpha   90.00
_cell.angle_beta   90.00
_cell.angle_gamma   90.00
#
_symmetry.space_group_name_H-M   'P 1'
#
loop_
_entity.id
_entity.type
_entity.pdbx_description
1 polymer ?
#
loop_
_entity_poly.entity_id
_entity_poly.type
_entity_poly.pdbx_seq_one_letter_code
_entity_poly.pdbx_strand_id
1 'polypeptide(L)'
;ELIIWCLPLILAPSAFVLYKDTSRAFHNFIDAASGHNWVAVDGGKYVSDTMHTALSGPVTFSISVLFGTLVGLTISSLYVRQRNVHKSLIGIFEEGRELELYLQEFPEPYNLQCQSLLREMLSKLISNFQCGDMNPRALRKGQELPALTLKVGDLVKEGTCPGLIVGQAYDSLGRLKRYRLDLISDLTSTFAPAHYWNMVILASILLMVFLLETDNAGMQFLVDFQLSICWALLIGTYSLLAAIIFDLTTPFSGMFSSVTVADVDTEALRAYALKLENDPSITAD
;
A
#
# COMPACT_ATOMS: atom_id res chain seq x y z
N GLU A 1 0.27 -5.25 -13.27
CA GLU A 1 -0.87 -4.60 -12.57
C GLU A 1 -2.21 -5.13 -13.03
N LEU A 2 -2.55 -5.10 -14.34
CA LEU A 2 -3.87 -5.54 -14.84
C LEU A 2 -4.24 -6.99 -14.45
N ILE A 3 -3.25 -7.90 -14.41
CA ILE A 3 -3.45 -9.31 -14.03
C ILE A 3 -4.01 -9.46 -12.60
N ILE A 4 -3.56 -8.62 -11.66
CA ILE A 4 -3.97 -8.71 -10.24
C ILE A 4 -5.43 -8.27 -10.07
N TRP A 5 -5.87 -7.30 -10.88
CA TRP A 5 -7.26 -6.83 -10.89
C TRP A 5 -8.23 -7.79 -11.55
N CYS A 6 -7.76 -8.54 -12.54
CA CYS A 6 -8.54 -9.62 -13.14
C CYS A 6 -8.60 -10.87 -12.24
N LEU A 7 -7.75 -10.96 -11.22
CA LEU A 7 -7.60 -12.14 -10.37
C LEU A 7 -8.93 -12.56 -9.69
N PRO A 8 -9.74 -11.66 -9.10
CA PRO A 8 -11.04 -12.04 -8.53
C PRO A 8 -12.04 -12.51 -9.60
N LEU A 9 -12.02 -11.89 -10.78
CA LEU A 9 -12.88 -12.25 -11.91
C LEU A 9 -12.54 -13.61 -12.50
N ILE A 10 -11.28 -14.04 -12.40
CA ILE A 10 -10.80 -15.34 -12.89
C ILE A 10 -10.94 -16.41 -11.81
N LEU A 11 -10.58 -16.08 -10.56
CA LEU A 11 -10.56 -17.04 -9.46
C LEU A 11 -11.94 -17.46 -8.98
N ALA A 12 -12.93 -16.57 -8.97
CA ALA A 12 -14.28 -16.97 -8.53
C ALA A 12 -14.93 -18.01 -9.47
N PRO A 13 -14.96 -17.82 -10.81
CA PRO A 13 -15.48 -18.83 -11.72
C PRO A 13 -14.63 -20.11 -11.75
N SER A 14 -13.31 -20.00 -11.67
CA SER A 14 -12.46 -21.20 -11.63
C SER A 14 -12.67 -22.00 -10.35
N ALA A 15 -12.81 -21.34 -9.20
CA ALA A 15 -13.16 -21.97 -7.94
C ALA A 15 -14.51 -22.68 -8.00
N PHE A 16 -15.53 -22.07 -8.63
CA PHE A 16 -16.84 -22.70 -8.83
C PHE A 16 -16.71 -24.06 -9.54
N VAL A 17 -15.98 -24.09 -10.65
CA VAL A 17 -15.78 -25.30 -11.47
C VAL A 17 -14.91 -26.34 -10.73
N LEU A 18 -13.85 -25.88 -10.08
CA LEU A 18 -12.87 -26.74 -9.40
C LEU A 18 -13.31 -27.20 -8.00
N TYR A 19 -14.48 -26.77 -7.52
CA TYR A 19 -14.96 -27.12 -6.19
C TYR A 19 -14.98 -28.64 -5.96
N LYS A 20 -15.52 -29.40 -6.92
CA LYS A 20 -15.63 -30.87 -6.79
C LYS A 20 -14.26 -31.55 -6.68
N ASP A 21 -13.32 -31.12 -7.52
CA ASP A 21 -11.96 -31.66 -7.52
C ASP A 21 -11.22 -31.27 -6.23
N THR A 22 -11.39 -30.03 -5.77
CA THR A 22 -10.80 -29.52 -4.53
C THR A 22 -11.34 -30.25 -3.31
N SER A 23 -12.66 -30.45 -3.23
CA SER A 23 -13.31 -31.21 -2.15
C SER A 23 -12.84 -32.66 -2.13
N ARG A 24 -12.75 -33.33 -3.30
CA ARG A 24 -12.24 -34.71 -3.39
C ARG A 24 -10.77 -34.79 -3.00
N ALA A 25 -9.95 -33.85 -3.46
CA ALA A 25 -8.54 -33.79 -3.08
C ALA A 25 -8.37 -33.58 -1.57
N PHE A 26 -9.19 -32.71 -0.97
CA PHE A 26 -9.21 -32.49 0.47
C PHE A 26 -9.62 -33.74 1.24
N HIS A 27 -10.71 -34.42 0.83
CA HIS A 27 -11.15 -35.68 1.42
C HIS A 27 -10.03 -36.72 1.41
N ASN A 28 -9.41 -36.96 0.25
CA ASN A 28 -8.27 -37.88 0.12
C ASN A 28 -7.09 -37.50 1.01
N PHE A 29 -6.83 -36.20 1.17
CA PHE A 29 -5.78 -35.69 2.05
C PHE A 29 -6.09 -35.99 3.52
N ILE A 30 -7.33 -35.76 3.98
CA ILE A 30 -7.76 -36.06 5.35
C ILE A 30 -7.72 -37.57 5.62
N ASP A 31 -8.18 -38.40 4.69
CA ASP A 31 -8.12 -39.86 4.80
C ASP A 31 -6.68 -40.36 4.90
N ALA A 32 -5.78 -39.81 4.08
CA ALA A 32 -4.36 -40.14 4.14
C ALA A 32 -3.72 -39.67 5.46
N ALA A 33 -3.99 -38.43 5.88
CA ALA A 33 -3.40 -37.83 7.08
C ALA A 33 -3.89 -38.48 8.38
N SER A 34 -5.14 -38.94 8.42
CA SER A 34 -5.74 -39.62 9.57
C SER A 34 -5.33 -41.10 9.71
N GLY A 35 -4.59 -41.63 8.73
CA GLY A 35 -4.26 -43.05 8.67
C GLY A 35 -5.50 -43.93 8.54
N HIS A 36 -6.53 -43.46 7.80
CA HIS A 36 -7.81 -44.14 7.59
C HIS A 36 -8.64 -44.34 8.87
N ASN A 37 -8.25 -43.72 9.99
CA ASN A 37 -9.01 -43.78 11.26
C ASN A 37 -10.10 -42.72 11.35
N TRP A 38 -10.19 -41.81 10.37
CA TRP A 38 -11.20 -40.76 10.31
C TRP A 38 -12.62 -41.33 10.20
N VAL A 39 -12.78 -42.45 9.48
CA VAL A 39 -14.04 -43.19 9.40
C VAL A 39 -14.14 -44.13 10.60
N ALA A 40 -14.67 -43.64 11.72
CA ALA A 40 -14.84 -44.44 12.95
C ALA A 40 -15.91 -45.54 12.79
N VAL A 41 -15.76 -46.59 13.61
CA VAL A 41 -16.42 -47.91 13.61
C VAL A 41 -17.97 -47.91 13.66
N ASP A 42 -18.62 -46.75 13.87
CA ASP A 42 -20.08 -46.54 13.82
C ASP A 42 -20.54 -45.65 12.63
N GLY A 43 -19.75 -45.60 11.54
CA GLY A 43 -20.00 -44.68 10.43
C GLY A 43 -19.67 -43.21 10.76
N GLY A 44 -18.80 -42.97 11.75
CA GLY A 44 -18.25 -41.64 12.07
C GLY A 44 -19.21 -40.63 12.71
N LYS A 45 -20.50 -40.96 12.86
CA LYS A 45 -21.56 -39.98 13.20
C LYS A 45 -21.32 -39.23 14.52
N TYR A 46 -20.94 -39.90 15.59
CA TYR A 46 -20.73 -39.25 16.90
C TYR A 46 -19.53 -38.27 16.92
N VAL A 47 -18.43 -38.64 16.27
CA VAL A 47 -17.23 -37.78 16.18
C VAL A 47 -17.49 -36.61 15.23
N SER A 48 -18.16 -36.87 14.10
CA SER A 48 -18.60 -35.85 13.15
C SER A 48 -19.57 -34.86 13.79
N ASP A 49 -20.58 -35.30 14.53
CA ASP A 49 -21.54 -34.43 15.22
C ASP A 49 -20.86 -33.56 16.30
N THR A 50 -19.90 -34.12 17.02
CA THR A 50 -19.13 -33.38 18.04
C THR A 50 -18.21 -32.34 17.40
N MET A 51 -17.51 -32.69 16.32
CA MET A 51 -16.65 -31.77 15.56
C MET A 51 -17.46 -30.67 14.89
N HIS A 52 -18.55 -31.01 14.20
CA HIS A 52 -19.46 -30.04 13.59
C HIS A 52 -19.97 -29.04 14.62
N THR A 53 -20.37 -29.47 15.82
CA THR A 53 -20.85 -28.55 16.87
C THR A 53 -19.76 -27.57 17.33
N ALA A 54 -18.50 -28.04 17.45
CA ALA A 54 -17.38 -27.20 17.85
C ALA A 54 -16.95 -26.22 16.74
N LEU A 55 -16.94 -26.69 15.49
CA LEU A 55 -16.52 -25.94 14.31
C LEU A 55 -17.60 -24.95 13.85
N SER A 56 -18.86 -25.36 13.69
CA SER A 56 -19.97 -24.47 13.32
C SER A 56 -20.30 -23.42 14.39
N GLY A 57 -19.77 -23.57 15.61
CA GLY A 57 -20.01 -22.69 16.75
C GLY A 57 -18.91 -21.64 16.99
N PRO A 58 -18.34 -21.58 18.21
CA PRO A 58 -17.46 -20.47 18.62
C PRO A 58 -16.15 -20.35 17.84
N VAL A 59 -15.57 -21.47 17.36
CA VAL A 59 -14.23 -21.48 16.78
C VAL A 59 -14.20 -20.77 15.43
N THR A 60 -15.06 -21.17 14.50
CA THR A 60 -15.13 -20.56 13.16
C THR A 60 -15.56 -19.11 13.25
N PHE A 61 -16.51 -18.79 14.13
CA PHE A 61 -16.91 -17.41 14.37
C PHE A 61 -15.73 -16.56 14.86
N SER A 62 -14.98 -17.05 15.86
CA SER A 62 -13.83 -16.32 16.42
C SER A 62 -12.72 -16.08 15.38
N ILE A 63 -12.39 -17.11 14.59
CA ILE A 63 -11.39 -17.00 13.51
C ILE A 63 -11.86 -16.04 12.43
N SER A 64 -13.14 -16.08 12.05
CA SER A 64 -13.73 -15.18 11.04
C SER A 64 -13.69 -13.73 11.50
N VAL A 65 -14.06 -13.46 12.76
CA VAL A 65 -14.01 -12.11 13.35
C VAL A 65 -12.57 -11.60 13.42
N LEU A 66 -11.62 -12.46 13.83
CA LEU A 66 -10.21 -12.10 13.86
C LEU A 66 -9.69 -11.76 12.46
N PHE A 67 -9.99 -12.59 11.46
CA PHE A 67 -9.61 -12.35 10.07
C PHE A 67 -10.20 -11.04 9.53
N GLY A 68 -11.52 -10.84 9.69
CA GLY A 68 -12.19 -9.62 9.25
C GLY A 68 -11.63 -8.36 9.92
N THR A 69 -11.34 -8.43 11.22
CA THR A 69 -10.74 -7.31 11.96
C THR A 69 -9.33 -7.01 11.46
N LEU A 70 -8.50 -8.04 11.28
CA LEU A 70 -7.12 -7.89 10.79
C LEU A 70 -7.09 -7.29 9.38
N VAL A 71 -7.94 -7.79 8.49
CA VAL A 71 -8.10 -7.26 7.12
C VAL A 71 -8.58 -5.81 7.15
N GLY A 72 -9.62 -5.50 7.94
CA GLY A 72 -10.15 -4.14 8.08
C GLY A 72 -9.12 -3.13 8.58
N LEU A 73 -8.37 -3.49 9.63
CA LEU A 73 -7.28 -2.67 10.15
C LEU A 73 -6.17 -2.48 9.11
N THR A 74 -5.84 -3.53 8.35
CA THR A 74 -4.82 -3.46 7.29
C THR A 74 -5.24 -2.48 6.21
N ILE A 75 -6.44 -2.62 5.66
CA ILE A 75 -6.97 -1.74 4.63
C ILE A 75 -7.03 -0.29 5.13
N SER A 76 -7.57 -0.08 6.33
CA SER A 76 -7.68 1.26 6.92
C SER A 76 -6.31 1.92 7.11
N SER A 77 -5.31 1.18 7.61
CA SER A 77 -3.97 1.70 7.83
C SER A 77 -3.25 2.01 6.51
N LEU A 78 -3.36 1.12 5.51
CA LEU A 78 -2.74 1.35 4.21
C LEU A 78 -3.38 2.55 3.49
N TYR A 79 -4.71 2.70 3.58
CA TYR A 79 -5.42 3.85 3.02
C TYR A 79 -5.01 5.18 3.68
N VAL A 80 -4.94 5.23 5.01
CA VAL A 80 -4.45 6.42 5.74
C VAL A 80 -3.02 6.75 5.33
N ARG A 81 -2.16 5.73 5.21
CA ARG A 81 -0.78 5.91 4.75
C ARG A 81 -0.71 6.52 3.34
N GLN A 82 -1.48 6.00 2.38
CA GLN A 82 -1.54 6.58 1.02
C GLN A 82 -1.96 8.05 1.05
N ARG A 83 -2.99 8.38 1.83
CA ARG A 83 -3.46 9.76 2.01
C ARG A 83 -2.38 10.66 2.63
N ASN A 84 -1.63 10.17 3.62
CA ASN A 84 -0.56 10.94 4.24
C ASN A 84 0.62 11.16 3.28
N VAL A 85 1.02 10.12 2.54
CA VAL A 85 2.01 10.23 1.47
C VAL A 85 1.62 11.31 0.46
N HIS A 86 0.37 11.29 0.00
CA HIS A 86 -0.18 12.29 -0.90
C HIS A 86 -0.10 13.71 -0.31
N LYS A 87 -0.57 13.88 0.92
CA LYS A 87 -0.56 15.16 1.62
C LYS A 87 0.85 15.71 1.79
N SER A 88 1.80 14.87 2.21
CA SER A 88 3.20 15.26 2.39
C SER A 88 3.85 15.64 1.06
N LEU A 89 3.51 14.94 -0.02
CA LEU A 89 3.99 15.26 -1.37
C LEU A 89 3.50 16.64 -1.84
N ILE A 90 2.19 16.91 -1.71
CA ILE A 90 1.61 18.22 -2.03
C ILE A 90 2.28 19.32 -1.20
N GLY A 91 2.43 19.09 0.11
CA GLY A 91 3.10 20.03 1.00
C GLY A 91 4.53 20.35 0.58
N ILE A 92 5.28 19.37 0.06
CA ILE A 92 6.63 19.62 -0.48
C ILE A 92 6.58 20.56 -1.69
N PHE A 93 5.64 20.38 -2.62
CA PHE A 93 5.55 21.20 -3.82
C PHE A 93 5.04 22.62 -3.52
N GLU A 94 4.04 22.75 -2.66
CA GLU A 94 3.49 24.06 -2.26
C GLU A 94 4.56 24.90 -1.55
N GLU A 95 5.24 24.31 -0.56
CA GLU A 95 6.33 24.98 0.16
C GLU A 95 7.55 25.20 -0.72
N GLY A 96 7.86 24.28 -1.63
CA GLY A 96 8.93 24.47 -2.61
C GLY A 96 8.68 25.70 -3.49
N ARG A 97 7.45 25.89 -3.96
CA ARG A 97 7.07 27.06 -4.76
C ARG A 97 7.10 28.35 -3.95
N GLU A 98 6.61 28.33 -2.70
CA GLU A 98 6.67 29.48 -1.79
C GLU A 98 8.13 29.87 -1.51
N LEU A 99 8.98 28.89 -1.23
CA LEU A 99 10.41 29.09 -1.00
C LEU A 99 11.09 29.70 -2.23
N GLU A 100 10.78 29.24 -3.44
CA GLU A 100 11.35 29.82 -4.67
C GLU A 100 11.06 31.32 -4.79
N LEU A 101 9.86 31.78 -4.41
CA LEU A 101 9.52 33.20 -4.41
C LEU A 101 10.40 34.00 -3.44
N TYR A 102 10.69 33.46 -2.26
CA TYR A 102 11.59 34.12 -1.31
C TYR A 102 13.04 34.11 -1.78
N LEU A 103 13.48 33.02 -2.41
CA LEU A 103 14.84 32.89 -2.94
C LEU A 103 15.12 33.88 -4.08
N GLN A 104 14.11 34.26 -4.86
CA GLN A 104 14.26 35.27 -5.93
C GLN A 104 14.68 36.65 -5.41
N GLU A 105 14.35 36.97 -4.15
CA GLU A 105 14.70 38.24 -3.51
C GLU A 105 16.11 38.21 -2.88
N PHE A 106 16.82 37.09 -2.94
CA PHE A 106 18.17 36.99 -2.39
C PHE A 106 19.21 37.68 -3.30
N PRO A 107 20.30 38.22 -2.71
CA PRO A 107 21.39 38.78 -3.50
C PRO A 107 22.15 37.67 -4.25
N GLU A 108 22.66 38.00 -5.44
CA GLU A 108 23.60 37.13 -6.15
C GLU A 108 24.93 37.03 -5.40
N PRO A 109 25.59 35.85 -5.36
CA PRO A 109 25.29 34.61 -6.09
C PRO A 109 24.37 33.62 -5.34
N TYR A 110 23.84 33.99 -4.17
CA TYR A 110 23.10 33.08 -3.31
C TYR A 110 21.78 32.65 -3.90
N ASN A 111 21.11 33.56 -4.61
CA ASN A 111 19.86 33.30 -5.32
C ASN A 111 19.99 32.09 -6.26
N LEU A 112 20.91 32.15 -7.23
CA LEU A 112 21.12 31.07 -8.21
C LEU A 112 21.48 29.73 -7.56
N GLN A 113 22.36 29.76 -6.55
CA GLN A 113 22.78 28.53 -5.85
C GLN A 113 21.64 27.89 -5.04
N CYS A 114 20.82 28.70 -4.37
CA CYS A 114 19.70 28.19 -3.59
C CYS A 114 18.58 27.66 -4.50
N GLN A 115 18.30 28.37 -5.60
CA GLN A 115 17.34 27.92 -6.59
C GLN A 115 17.78 26.63 -7.26
N SER A 116 19.05 26.48 -7.65
CA SER A 116 19.54 25.25 -8.29
C SER A 116 19.38 24.03 -7.37
N LEU A 117 19.72 24.16 -6.08
CA LEU A 117 19.55 23.10 -5.08
C LEU A 117 18.07 22.73 -4.87
N LEU A 118 17.19 23.73 -4.78
CA LEU A 118 15.76 23.51 -4.63
C LEU A 118 15.18 22.78 -5.85
N ARG A 119 15.54 23.23 -7.05
CA ARG A 119 15.11 22.63 -8.32
C ARG A 119 15.63 21.21 -8.49
N GLU A 120 16.88 20.95 -8.15
CA GLU A 120 17.46 19.60 -8.17
C GLU A 120 16.68 18.66 -7.24
N MET A 121 16.34 19.12 -6.04
CA MET A 121 15.54 18.34 -5.08
C MET A 121 14.15 18.02 -5.65
N LEU A 122 13.44 19.03 -6.18
CA LEU A 122 12.10 18.86 -6.71
C LEU A 122 12.09 17.98 -7.97
N SER A 123 13.07 18.16 -8.86
CA SER A 123 13.24 17.34 -10.07
C SER A 123 13.46 15.86 -9.73
N LYS A 124 14.37 15.56 -8.79
CA LYS A 124 14.59 14.20 -8.28
C LYS A 124 13.32 13.60 -7.66
N LEU A 125 12.54 14.41 -6.95
CA LEU A 125 11.30 13.95 -6.35
C LEU A 125 10.25 13.60 -7.42
N ILE A 126 10.09 14.48 -8.42
CA ILE A 126 9.16 14.28 -9.54
C ILE A 126 9.53 13.04 -10.36
N SER A 127 10.82 12.87 -10.69
CA SER A 127 11.26 11.73 -11.49
C SER A 127 11.06 10.40 -10.75
N ASN A 128 11.41 10.34 -9.47
CA ASN A 128 11.18 9.15 -8.64
C ASN A 128 9.68 8.84 -8.50
N PHE A 129 8.84 9.88 -8.39
CA PHE A 129 7.39 9.74 -8.32
C PHE A 129 6.81 9.19 -9.64
N GLN A 130 7.20 9.75 -10.78
CA GLN A 130 6.73 9.32 -12.11
C GLN A 130 7.13 7.87 -12.43
N CYS A 131 8.30 7.44 -11.98
CA CYS A 131 8.75 6.06 -12.14
C CYS A 131 8.10 5.08 -11.16
N GLY A 132 7.33 5.54 -10.16
CA GLY A 132 6.75 4.70 -9.10
C GLY A 132 7.78 4.07 -8.15
N ASP A 133 9.07 4.38 -8.31
CA ASP A 133 10.18 3.83 -7.51
C ASP A 133 10.68 4.85 -6.48
N MET A 134 9.76 5.32 -5.64
CA MET A 134 10.12 6.24 -4.58
C MET A 134 10.73 5.50 -3.40
N ASN A 135 12.05 5.31 -3.45
CA ASN A 135 12.80 4.64 -2.41
C ASN A 135 13.06 5.58 -1.20
N PRO A 136 12.55 5.26 0.01
CA PRO A 136 12.74 6.11 1.19
C PRO A 136 14.22 6.27 1.57
N ARG A 137 15.09 5.31 1.21
CA ARG A 137 16.54 5.42 1.44
C ARG A 137 17.18 6.47 0.54
N ALA A 138 16.74 6.59 -0.71
CA ALA A 138 17.23 7.61 -1.63
C ALA A 138 16.82 9.01 -1.14
N LEU A 139 15.54 9.16 -0.76
CA LEU A 139 15.02 10.39 -0.16
C LEU A 139 15.75 10.79 1.13
N ARG A 140 16.18 9.82 1.96
CA ARG A 140 16.95 10.12 3.18
C ARG A 140 18.38 10.60 2.87
N LYS A 141 19.00 10.12 1.79
CA LYS A 141 20.39 10.42 1.43
C LYS A 141 20.58 11.76 0.73
N GLY A 142 19.53 12.33 0.15
CA GLY A 142 19.64 13.59 -0.59
C GLY A 142 20.18 14.72 0.29
N GLN A 143 21.25 15.36 -0.20
CA GLN A 143 21.99 16.40 0.52
C GLN A 143 21.51 17.82 0.20
N GLU A 144 20.53 17.94 -0.70
CA GLU A 144 20.07 19.22 -1.25
C GLU A 144 19.50 20.13 -0.15
N LEU A 145 18.67 19.56 0.73
CA LEU A 145 17.97 20.31 1.77
C LEU A 145 18.91 20.76 2.91
N PRO A 146 19.81 19.90 3.44
CA PRO A 146 20.88 20.36 4.34
C PRO A 146 21.78 21.43 3.71
N ALA A 147 22.18 21.26 2.45
CA ALA A 147 23.02 22.24 1.73
C ALA A 147 22.30 23.59 1.60
N LEU A 148 21.02 23.57 1.23
CA LEU A 148 20.17 24.76 1.16
C LEU A 148 20.05 25.44 2.53
N THR A 149 19.84 24.67 3.60
CA THR A 149 19.76 25.21 4.98
C THR A 149 21.04 25.91 5.41
N LEU A 150 22.19 25.35 5.04
CA LEU A 150 23.50 25.92 5.34
C LEU A 150 23.69 27.24 4.58
N LYS A 151 23.34 27.26 3.29
CA LYS A 151 23.46 28.46 2.43
C LYS A 151 22.58 29.62 2.89
N VAL A 152 21.32 29.36 3.24
CA VAL A 152 20.43 30.38 3.81
C VAL A 152 20.99 30.89 5.15
N GLY A 153 21.69 30.04 5.91
CA GLY A 153 22.30 30.41 7.19
C GLY A 153 23.55 31.26 7.07
N ASP A 154 24.34 31.04 6.04
CA ASP A 154 25.48 31.91 5.75
C ASP A 154 25.00 33.31 5.34
N LEU A 155 23.88 33.41 4.60
CA LEU A 155 23.24 34.68 4.26
C LEU A 155 22.81 35.48 5.51
N VAL A 156 22.28 34.80 6.55
CA VAL A 156 21.93 35.44 7.83
C VAL A 156 23.16 36.04 8.50
N LYS A 157 24.28 35.32 8.51
CA LYS A 157 25.51 35.78 9.15
C LYS A 157 26.10 37.00 8.45
N GLU A 158 25.98 37.06 7.12
CA GLU A 158 26.48 38.16 6.31
C GLU A 158 25.62 39.43 6.40
N GLY A 159 24.34 39.31 6.79
CA GLY A 159 23.44 40.46 6.97
C GLY A 159 23.10 41.20 5.66
N THR A 160 23.26 40.53 4.51
CA THR A 160 23.09 41.11 3.17
C THR A 160 21.64 41.16 2.69
N CYS A 161 20.72 40.47 3.37
CA CYS A 161 19.31 40.35 2.97
C CYS A 161 18.37 40.80 4.10
N PRO A 162 17.18 41.37 3.80
CA PRO A 162 16.22 41.75 4.82
C PRO A 162 15.83 40.57 5.72
N GLY A 163 15.99 40.71 7.03
CA GLY A 163 15.77 39.64 8.00
C GLY A 163 14.36 39.02 7.95
N LEU A 164 13.35 39.76 7.49
CA LEU A 164 12.00 39.24 7.29
C LEU A 164 11.95 38.17 6.19
N ILE A 165 12.56 38.43 5.03
CA ILE A 165 12.57 37.50 3.88
C ILE A 165 13.36 36.25 4.25
N VAL A 166 14.51 36.44 4.90
CA VAL A 166 15.35 35.32 5.34
C VAL A 166 14.63 34.47 6.40
N GLY A 167 13.90 35.11 7.33
CA GLY A 167 13.06 34.42 8.31
C GLY A 167 11.97 33.58 7.64
N GLN A 168 11.24 34.16 6.68
CA GLN A 168 10.20 33.45 5.93
C GLN A 168 10.76 32.27 5.11
N ALA A 169 11.91 32.47 4.44
CA ALA A 169 12.61 31.41 3.73
C ALA A 169 13.04 30.29 4.68
N TYR A 170 13.53 30.62 5.88
CA TYR A 170 13.88 29.65 6.91
C TYR A 170 12.68 28.85 7.41
N ASP A 171 11.55 29.53 7.65
CA ASP A 171 10.32 28.89 8.10
C ASP A 171 9.78 27.93 7.03
N SER A 172 9.72 28.36 5.77
CA SER A 172 9.30 27.51 4.65
C SER A 172 10.26 26.32 4.48
N LEU A 173 11.56 26.54 4.59
CA LEU A 173 12.56 25.46 4.57
C LEU A 173 12.36 24.45 5.72
N GLY A 174 11.99 24.94 6.91
CA GLY A 174 11.63 24.11 8.05
C GLY A 174 10.39 23.26 7.79
N ARG A 175 9.34 23.83 7.17
CA ARG A 175 8.12 23.11 6.77
C ARG A 175 8.41 22.09 5.67
N LEU A 176 9.18 22.46 4.66
CA LEU A 176 9.66 21.58 3.58
C LEU A 176 10.41 20.37 4.14
N LYS A 177 11.30 20.59 5.13
CA LYS A 177 12.00 19.52 5.85
C LYS A 177 11.04 18.61 6.59
N ARG A 178 10.03 19.16 7.27
CA ARG A 178 9.02 18.38 7.97
C ARG A 178 8.23 17.50 6.99
N TYR A 179 7.70 18.05 5.91
CA TYR A 179 6.97 17.26 4.91
C TYR A 179 7.82 16.15 4.28
N ARG A 180 9.10 16.40 4.01
CA ARG A 180 10.03 15.35 3.54
C ARG A 180 10.22 14.24 4.56
N LEU A 181 10.35 14.58 5.85
CA LEU A 181 10.49 13.59 6.91
C LEU A 181 9.20 12.79 7.11
N ASP A 182 8.05 13.44 7.06
CA ASP A 182 6.73 12.81 7.16
C ASP A 182 6.54 11.84 5.98
N LEU A 183 6.85 12.27 4.75
CA LEU A 183 6.83 11.43 3.56
C LEU A 183 7.72 10.18 3.72
N ILE A 184 8.96 10.35 4.20
CA ILE A 184 9.87 9.22 4.44
C ILE A 184 9.29 8.28 5.50
N SER A 185 8.75 8.84 6.59
CA SER A 185 8.14 8.06 7.67
C SER A 185 6.98 7.23 7.14
N ASP A 186 6.04 7.85 6.42
CA ASP A 186 4.88 7.18 5.85
C ASP A 186 5.28 6.09 4.86
N LEU A 187 6.28 6.34 4.01
CA LEU A 187 6.81 5.33 3.07
C LEU A 187 7.47 4.14 3.76
N THR A 188 8.07 4.36 4.93
CA THR A 188 8.65 3.28 5.74
C THR A 188 7.64 2.56 6.63
N SER A 189 6.45 3.13 6.82
CA SER A 189 5.37 2.55 7.65
C SER A 189 4.60 1.44 6.93
N THR A 190 5.31 0.40 6.49
CA THR A 190 4.72 -0.81 5.93
C THR A 190 4.49 -1.86 7.02
N PHE A 191 3.50 -2.73 6.84
CA PHE A 191 3.36 -3.90 7.68
C PHE A 191 4.55 -4.86 7.46
N ALA A 192 5.00 -5.50 8.53
CA ALA A 192 6.02 -6.53 8.43
C ALA A 192 5.50 -7.72 7.58
N PRO A 193 6.35 -8.43 6.83
CA PRO A 193 5.94 -9.60 6.05
C PRO A 193 5.17 -10.65 6.86
N ALA A 194 5.51 -10.82 8.14
CA ALA A 194 4.83 -11.73 9.07
C ALA A 194 3.32 -11.44 9.21
N HIS A 195 2.91 -10.16 9.14
CA HIS A 195 1.49 -9.78 9.19
C HIS A 195 0.70 -10.35 8.00
N TYR A 196 1.26 -10.25 6.80
CA TYR A 196 0.64 -10.81 5.59
C TYR A 196 0.59 -12.33 5.63
N TRP A 197 1.62 -12.98 6.17
CA TRP A 197 1.61 -14.43 6.40
C TRP A 197 0.49 -14.85 7.34
N ASN A 198 0.28 -14.12 8.45
CA ASN A 198 -0.81 -14.41 9.38
C ASN A 198 -2.19 -14.30 8.70
N MET A 199 -2.40 -13.30 7.83
CA MET A 199 -3.64 -13.18 7.05
C MET A 199 -3.84 -14.37 6.10
N VAL A 200 -2.78 -14.81 5.40
CA VAL A 200 -2.84 -15.96 4.49
C VAL A 200 -3.17 -17.25 5.26
N ILE A 201 -2.53 -17.45 6.42
CA ILE A 201 -2.80 -18.61 7.28
C ILE A 201 -4.25 -18.59 7.77
N LEU A 202 -4.75 -17.46 8.27
CA LEU A 202 -6.15 -17.33 8.72
C LEU A 202 -7.15 -17.58 7.59
N ALA A 203 -6.92 -17.01 6.41
CA ALA A 203 -7.75 -17.27 5.23
C ALA A 203 -7.75 -18.77 4.87
N SER A 204 -6.57 -19.41 4.90
CA SER A 204 -6.41 -20.82 4.57
C SER A 204 -7.14 -21.72 5.59
N ILE A 205 -7.09 -21.38 6.87
CA ILE A 205 -7.83 -22.09 7.92
C ILE A 205 -9.34 -21.98 7.67
N LEU A 206 -9.85 -20.79 7.33
CA LEU A 206 -11.27 -20.61 7.02
C LEU A 206 -11.71 -21.42 5.79
N LEU A 207 -10.86 -21.51 4.76
CA LEU A 207 -11.12 -22.37 3.60
C LEU A 207 -11.12 -23.86 3.99
N MET A 208 -10.18 -24.29 4.81
CA MET A 208 -10.13 -25.67 5.30
C MET A 208 -11.34 -26.03 6.15
N VAL A 209 -11.77 -25.14 7.04
CA VAL A 209 -12.97 -25.33 7.85
C VAL A 209 -14.21 -25.44 6.96
N PHE A 210 -14.34 -24.59 5.94
CA PHE A 210 -15.43 -24.71 4.98
C PHE A 210 -15.42 -26.09 4.31
N LEU A 211 -14.27 -26.54 3.80
CA LEU A 211 -14.16 -27.84 3.15
C LEU A 211 -14.52 -28.99 4.11
N LEU A 212 -14.04 -28.92 5.35
CA LEU A 212 -14.33 -29.90 6.40
C LEU A 212 -15.82 -29.99 6.73
N GLU A 213 -16.50 -28.85 6.86
CA GLU A 213 -17.94 -28.79 7.11
C GLU A 213 -18.76 -29.33 5.92
N THR A 214 -18.25 -29.14 4.70
CA THR A 214 -18.92 -29.61 3.47
C THR A 214 -18.55 -31.03 3.06
N ASP A 215 -17.59 -31.67 3.74
CA ASP A 215 -17.13 -33.03 3.43
C ASP A 215 -18.10 -34.13 3.91
N ASN A 216 -19.25 -33.76 4.45
CA ASN A 216 -20.23 -34.72 4.94
C ASN A 216 -21.03 -35.34 3.77
N ALA A 217 -20.99 -36.66 3.65
CA ALA A 217 -21.61 -37.43 2.56
C ALA A 217 -23.12 -37.15 2.37
N GLY A 218 -23.82 -36.75 3.43
CA GLY A 218 -25.24 -36.37 3.37
C GLY A 218 -25.51 -35.02 2.69
N MET A 219 -24.57 -34.07 2.71
CA MET A 219 -24.75 -32.73 2.12
C MET A 219 -24.31 -32.65 0.66
N GLN A 220 -23.34 -33.49 0.25
CA GLN A 220 -22.81 -33.48 -1.12
C GLN A 220 -23.89 -33.87 -2.17
N PHE A 221 -24.73 -34.86 -1.89
CA PHE A 221 -25.66 -35.37 -2.92
C PHE A 221 -26.87 -34.48 -3.25
N LEU A 222 -27.29 -33.58 -2.36
CA LEU A 222 -28.47 -32.72 -2.59
C LEU A 222 -28.12 -31.26 -2.91
N VAL A 223 -26.88 -30.81 -2.67
CA VAL A 223 -26.56 -29.37 -2.56
C VAL A 223 -25.29 -28.95 -3.34
N ASP A 224 -24.70 -29.84 -4.14
CA ASP A 224 -23.47 -29.60 -4.92
C ASP A 224 -23.39 -28.21 -5.57
N PHE A 225 -24.44 -27.79 -6.27
CA PHE A 225 -24.46 -26.50 -6.95
C PHE A 225 -24.40 -25.31 -5.98
N GLN A 226 -25.15 -25.36 -4.88
CA GLN A 226 -25.15 -24.26 -3.89
C GLN A 226 -23.81 -24.20 -3.14
N LEU A 227 -23.21 -25.35 -2.82
CA LEU A 227 -21.88 -25.41 -2.19
C LEU A 227 -20.79 -24.84 -3.12
N SER A 228 -20.84 -25.17 -4.42
CA SER A 228 -19.96 -24.54 -5.42
C SER A 228 -20.12 -23.03 -5.47
N ILE A 229 -21.35 -22.49 -5.37
CA ILE A 229 -21.58 -21.04 -5.30
C ILE A 229 -20.92 -20.46 -4.04
N CYS A 230 -21.17 -21.05 -2.88
CA CYS A 230 -20.59 -20.57 -1.61
C CYS A 230 -19.06 -20.57 -1.65
N TRP A 231 -18.45 -21.64 -2.17
CA TRP A 231 -17.01 -21.75 -2.36
C TRP A 231 -16.46 -20.67 -3.30
N ALA A 232 -17.13 -20.45 -4.43
CA ALA A 232 -16.75 -19.42 -5.40
C ALA A 232 -16.82 -18.01 -4.81
N LEU A 233 -17.87 -17.71 -4.04
CA LEU A 233 -18.02 -16.43 -3.35
C LEU A 233 -16.92 -16.22 -2.31
N LEU A 234 -16.56 -17.27 -1.56
CA LEU A 234 -15.51 -17.21 -0.54
C LEU A 234 -14.14 -16.92 -1.16
N ILE A 235 -13.73 -17.69 -2.18
CA ILE A 235 -12.47 -17.48 -2.90
C ILE A 235 -12.47 -16.13 -3.65
N GLY A 236 -13.59 -15.76 -4.26
CA GLY A 236 -13.78 -14.46 -4.91
C GLY A 236 -13.60 -13.29 -3.95
N THR A 237 -14.15 -13.39 -2.74
CA THR A 237 -14.01 -12.35 -1.72
C THR A 237 -12.56 -12.24 -1.23
N TYR A 238 -11.90 -13.36 -0.95
CA TYR A 238 -10.51 -13.36 -0.49
C TYR A 238 -9.54 -12.85 -1.55
N SER A 239 -9.76 -13.22 -2.82
CA SER A 239 -8.97 -12.71 -3.93
C SER A 239 -9.18 -11.21 -4.16
N LEU A 240 -10.41 -10.71 -4.04
CA LEU A 240 -10.70 -9.28 -4.09
C LEU A 240 -9.99 -8.52 -2.96
N LEU A 241 -10.08 -9.02 -1.73
CA LEU A 241 -9.38 -8.42 -0.58
C LEU A 241 -7.86 -8.44 -0.77
N ALA A 242 -7.30 -9.54 -1.28
CA ALA A 242 -5.88 -9.62 -1.58
C ALA A 242 -5.46 -8.61 -2.66
N ALA A 243 -6.26 -8.44 -3.71
CA ALA A 243 -6.02 -7.45 -4.75
C ALA A 243 -6.05 -6.01 -4.19
N ILE A 244 -7.05 -5.68 -3.36
CA ILE A 244 -7.15 -4.37 -2.70
C ILE A 244 -5.94 -4.13 -1.78
N ILE A 245 -5.57 -5.10 -0.94
CA ILE A 245 -4.42 -4.96 -0.05
C ILE A 245 -3.12 -4.79 -0.84
N PHE A 246 -2.96 -5.54 -1.93
CA PHE A 246 -1.80 -5.41 -2.81
C PHE A 246 -1.72 -4.01 -3.41
N ASP A 247 -2.83 -3.51 -3.96
CA ASP A 247 -2.91 -2.17 -4.55
C ASP A 247 -2.63 -1.06 -3.53
N LEU A 248 -3.21 -1.17 -2.33
CA LEU A 248 -2.97 -0.21 -1.25
C LEU A 248 -1.53 -0.26 -0.70
N THR A 249 -0.81 -1.36 -0.95
CA THR A 249 0.59 -1.50 -0.53
C THR A 249 1.52 -0.63 -1.37
N THR A 250 1.15 -0.31 -2.61
CA THR A 250 1.88 0.59 -3.50
C THR A 250 1.22 1.97 -3.54
N PRO A 251 1.77 3.00 -2.88
CA PRO A 251 1.12 4.31 -2.80
C PRO A 251 1.17 5.13 -4.11
N PHE A 252 1.99 4.74 -5.08
CA PHE A 252 2.21 5.48 -6.33
C PHE A 252 1.70 4.78 -7.58
N SER A 253 1.30 3.52 -7.44
CA SER A 253 0.75 2.74 -8.54
C SER A 253 -0.54 2.08 -8.09
N GLY A 254 -1.37 1.70 -9.05
CA GLY A 254 -2.66 1.07 -8.75
C GLY A 254 -3.89 1.95 -9.00
N MET A 255 -5.07 1.34 -8.84
CA MET A 255 -6.35 2.03 -9.06
C MET A 255 -6.79 2.88 -7.88
N PHE A 256 -6.34 2.56 -6.67
CA PHE A 256 -6.57 3.37 -5.47
C PHE A 256 -5.47 4.42 -5.23
N SER A 257 -4.56 4.61 -6.19
CA SER A 257 -3.59 5.70 -6.12
C SER A 257 -4.34 7.04 -6.11
N SER A 258 -4.51 7.62 -4.93
CA SER A 258 -5.03 8.99 -4.76
C SER A 258 -4.03 10.03 -5.25
N VAL A 259 -2.79 9.62 -5.53
CA VAL A 259 -1.81 10.47 -6.20
C VAL A 259 -1.91 10.27 -7.69
N THR A 260 -3.09 10.55 -8.26
CA THR A 260 -3.14 10.83 -9.69
C THR A 260 -2.44 12.16 -9.93
N VAL A 261 -1.54 12.18 -10.91
CA VAL A 261 -0.86 13.39 -11.41
C VAL A 261 -1.87 14.54 -11.64
N ALA A 262 -3.13 14.20 -11.93
CA ALA A 262 -4.28 15.10 -12.07
C ALA A 262 -4.60 16.01 -10.85
N ASP A 263 -4.40 15.56 -9.61
CA ASP A 263 -4.78 16.32 -8.41
C ASP A 263 -3.68 17.28 -7.93
N VAL A 264 -2.44 17.04 -8.35
CA VAL A 264 -1.32 17.94 -8.09
C VAL A 264 -1.22 18.90 -9.25
N ASP A 265 -2.18 19.83 -9.36
CA ASP A 265 -2.31 20.90 -10.36
C ASP A 265 -1.45 20.66 -11.62
N THR A 266 -1.82 19.62 -12.38
CA THR A 266 -0.96 19.01 -13.39
C THR A 266 -0.43 20.00 -14.41
N GLU A 267 -1.19 21.04 -14.70
CA GLU A 267 -0.75 22.10 -15.61
C GLU A 267 0.30 22.97 -14.96
N ALA A 268 0.16 23.34 -13.68
CA ALA A 268 1.17 24.10 -12.96
C ALA A 268 2.44 23.27 -12.75
N LEU A 269 2.32 21.99 -12.35
CA LEU A 269 3.47 21.11 -12.18
C LEU A 269 4.08 20.65 -13.50
N ARG A 270 3.31 20.38 -14.56
CA ARG A 270 3.88 20.13 -15.90
C ARG A 270 4.47 21.39 -16.49
N ALA A 271 3.84 22.55 -16.34
CA ALA A 271 4.42 23.81 -16.80
C ALA A 271 5.70 24.12 -16.02
N TYR A 272 5.73 23.80 -14.72
CA TYR A 272 6.93 23.93 -13.89
C TYR A 272 8.01 22.93 -14.28
N ALA A 273 7.65 21.65 -14.48
CA ALA A 273 8.57 20.61 -14.94
C ALA A 273 9.09 20.88 -16.36
N LEU A 274 8.25 21.34 -17.28
CA LEU A 274 8.64 21.79 -18.62
C LEU A 274 9.49 23.05 -18.55
N LYS A 275 9.21 23.98 -17.62
CA LYS A 275 10.04 25.16 -17.40
C LYS A 275 11.42 24.78 -16.86
N LEU A 276 11.48 23.77 -15.98
CA LEU A 276 12.72 23.18 -15.50
C LEU A 276 13.49 22.47 -16.62
N GLU A 277 12.82 21.64 -17.41
CA GLU A 277 13.43 20.86 -18.50
C GLU A 277 13.95 21.76 -19.64
N ASN A 278 13.30 22.90 -19.87
CA ASN A 278 13.70 23.88 -20.88
C ASN A 278 14.65 24.98 -20.35
N ASP A 279 15.07 24.93 -19.08
CA ASP A 279 16.02 25.91 -18.53
C ASP A 279 17.46 25.50 -18.92
N PRO A 280 18.15 26.27 -19.80
CA PRO A 280 19.46 25.90 -20.33
C PRO A 280 20.58 25.87 -19.28
N SER A 281 20.31 26.34 -18.06
CA SER A 281 21.22 26.23 -16.92
C SER A 281 21.44 24.79 -16.42
N ILE A 282 20.61 23.83 -16.85
CA ILE A 282 20.67 22.42 -16.42
C ILE A 282 21.46 21.54 -17.42
N THR A 283 21.55 21.93 -18.70
CA THR A 283 22.23 21.14 -19.75
C THR A 283 23.69 21.55 -20.01
N ALA A 284 24.26 22.39 -19.14
CA ALA A 284 25.59 22.99 -19.35
C ALA A 284 26.76 22.22 -18.68
N ASP A 285 26.49 21.06 -18.08
CA ASP A 285 27.49 20.08 -17.63
C ASP A 285 27.50 18.84 -18.54
#